data_AF-A0A857J7M3-F1
#
_entry.id   AF-A0A857J7M3-F1
#
_cell.length_a   1.000
_cell.length_b   1.000
_cell.length_c   1.000
_cell.angle_alpha   90.00
_cell.angle_beta   90.00
_cell.angle_gamma   90.00
#
_symmetry.space_group_name_H-M   'P 1'
#
loop_
_entity.id
_entity.type
_entity.pdbx_description
1 polymer ?
#
loop_
_entity_poly.entity_id
_entity_poly.type
_entity_poly.pdbx_seq_one_letter_code
_entity_poly.pdbx_strand_id
1 'polypeptide(L)'
;MDMQDSDKMALAAQMHVLLRRITGRVTDTEWMVRNPEYARAMVALARQTAVTDRRPELQDCADRLEQALALAQPPAPAAPPAAAAPAPSAASSKAPAPGSIVGAAARYIGRLR
;
A
#
# COMPACT_ATOMS: atom_id res chain seq x y z
N MET A 1 20.68 -8.54 -18.15
CA MET A 1 20.13 -7.66 -19.20
C MET A 1 19.32 -6.59 -18.49
N ASP A 2 19.72 -5.33 -18.57
CA ASP A 2 18.93 -4.22 -18.05
C ASP A 2 17.56 -4.20 -18.73
N MET A 3 16.51 -4.29 -17.93
CA MET A 3 15.13 -4.19 -18.39
C MET A 3 14.87 -2.74 -18.83
N GLN A 4 14.54 -2.55 -20.11
CA GLN A 4 14.31 -1.24 -20.71
C GLN A 4 13.16 -0.50 -20.00
N ASP A 5 13.25 0.83 -19.92
CA ASP A 5 12.20 1.66 -19.30
C ASP A 5 10.81 1.42 -19.89
N SER A 6 10.73 1.09 -21.18
CA SER A 6 9.48 0.71 -21.85
C SER A 6 8.81 -0.53 -21.23
N ASP A 7 9.61 -1.53 -20.83
CA ASP A 7 9.11 -2.77 -20.24
C ASP A 7 8.64 -2.52 -18.80
N LYS A 8 9.34 -1.66 -18.05
CA LYS A 8 8.89 -1.19 -16.73
C LYS A 8 7.59 -0.40 -16.82
N MET A 9 7.45 0.45 -17.84
CA MET A 9 6.21 1.19 -18.10
C MET A 9 5.05 0.25 -18.46
N ALA A 10 5.30 -0.81 -19.22
CA ALA A 10 4.29 -1.83 -19.54
C ALA A 10 3.79 -2.55 -18.28
N LEU A 11 4.71 -2.96 -17.37
CA LEU A 11 4.33 -3.56 -16.09
C LEU A 11 3.57 -2.58 -15.19
N ALA A 12 4.01 -1.32 -15.11
CA ALA A 12 3.31 -0.30 -14.34
C ALA A 12 1.89 -0.06 -14.86
N ALA A 13 1.71 -0.02 -16.19
CA ALA A 13 0.40 0.09 -16.81
C ALA A 13 -0.49 -1.13 -16.55
N GLN A 14 0.07 -2.34 -16.61
CA GLN A 14 -0.66 -3.55 -16.26
C GLN A 14 -1.14 -3.52 -14.80
N MET A 15 -0.27 -3.09 -13.88
CA MET A 15 -0.64 -2.97 -12.47
C MET A 15 -1.72 -1.90 -12.25
N HIS A 16 -1.64 -0.78 -12.96
CA HIS A 16 -2.68 0.26 -12.96
C HIS A 16 -4.04 -0.29 -13.38
N VAL A 17 -4.13 -1.01 -14.50
CA VAL A 17 -5.40 -1.55 -15.01
C VAL A 17 -6.04 -2.51 -14.01
N LEU A 18 -5.24 -3.38 -13.40
CA LEU A 18 -5.71 -4.31 -12.38
C LEU A 18 -6.22 -3.57 -11.13
N LEU A 19 -5.44 -2.63 -10.60
CA LEU A 19 -5.83 -1.85 -9.43
C LEU A 19 -7.06 -0.99 -9.68
N ARG A 20 -7.20 -0.40 -10.87
CA ARG A 20 -8.37 0.39 -11.26
C ARG A 20 -9.63 -0.47 -11.30
N ARG A 21 -9.53 -1.69 -11.82
CA ARG A 21 -10.68 -2.61 -11.92
C ARG A 21 -11.17 -3.07 -10.55
N ILE A 22 -10.26 -3.27 -9.60
CA ILE A 22 -10.62 -3.81 -8.28
C ILE A 22 -11.00 -2.69 -7.30
N THR A 23 -10.21 -1.62 -7.26
CA THR A 23 -10.35 -0.55 -6.26
C THR A 23 -11.11 0.67 -6.79
N GLY A 24 -11.35 0.76 -8.10
CA GLY A 24 -11.97 1.92 -8.74
C GLY A 24 -11.10 3.19 -8.79
N ARG A 25 -9.85 3.13 -8.31
CA ARG A 25 -8.95 4.28 -8.21
C ARG A 25 -8.01 4.37 -9.41
N VAL A 26 -7.77 5.60 -9.86
CA VAL A 26 -6.76 5.91 -10.88
C VAL A 26 -5.41 6.06 -10.16
N THR A 27 -4.45 5.22 -10.50
CA THR A 27 -3.05 5.29 -10.02
C THR A 27 -2.15 5.83 -11.11
N ASP A 28 -1.07 6.53 -10.76
CA ASP A 28 -0.17 7.10 -11.76
C ASP A 28 0.90 6.08 -12.19
N THR A 29 1.00 5.79 -13.48
CA THR A 29 1.94 4.81 -14.02
C THR A 29 3.35 5.37 -14.19
N GLU A 30 3.46 6.67 -14.49
CA GLU A 30 4.76 7.32 -14.71
C GLU A 30 5.51 7.46 -13.39
N TRP A 31 4.81 7.90 -12.34
CA TRP A 31 5.35 7.98 -10.98
C TRP A 31 5.74 6.62 -10.41
N MET A 32 5.06 5.56 -10.82
CA MET A 32 5.39 4.19 -10.43
C MET A 32 6.73 3.73 -10.97
N VAL A 33 7.13 4.15 -12.16
CA VAL A 33 8.46 3.81 -12.72
C VAL A 33 9.53 4.78 -12.22
N ARG A 34 9.19 6.07 -12.11
CA ARG A 34 10.15 7.13 -11.79
C ARG A 34 10.47 7.26 -10.30
N ASN A 35 9.57 6.83 -9.41
CA ASN A 35 9.76 6.92 -7.97
C ASN A 35 9.66 5.53 -7.28
N PRO A 36 10.79 4.99 -6.77
CA PRO A 36 10.81 3.67 -6.16
C PRO A 36 9.99 3.59 -4.85
N GLU A 37 9.85 4.70 -4.12
CA GLU A 37 9.03 4.72 -2.89
C GLU A 37 7.54 4.58 -3.20
N TYR A 38 7.08 5.30 -4.22
CA TYR A 38 5.70 5.20 -4.69
C TYR A 38 5.41 3.80 -5.27
N ALA A 39 6.36 3.25 -6.04
CA ALA A 39 6.26 1.89 -6.55
C ALA A 39 6.06 0.86 -5.43
N ARG A 40 6.85 0.95 -4.35
CA ARG A 40 6.72 0.08 -3.17
C ARG A 40 5.35 0.23 -2.50
N ALA A 41 4.85 1.46 -2.34
CA ALA A 41 3.53 1.69 -1.78
C ALA A 41 2.43 1.05 -2.64
N MET A 42 2.56 1.10 -3.96
CA MET A 42 1.63 0.47 -4.90
C MET A 42 1.71 -1.06 -4.88
N VAL A 43 2.91 -1.65 -4.76
CA VAL A 43 3.10 -3.10 -4.55
C VAL A 43 2.47 -3.55 -3.23
N ALA A 44 2.68 -2.81 -2.14
CA ALA A 44 2.08 -3.12 -0.84
C ALA A 44 0.55 -3.00 -0.87
N LEU A 45 0.01 -2.01 -1.57
CA LEU A 45 -1.43 -1.86 -1.81
C LEU A 45 -1.96 -3.05 -2.61
N ALA A 46 -1.29 -3.43 -3.70
CA ALA A 46 -1.66 -4.57 -4.52
C ALA A 46 -1.69 -5.88 -3.71
N ARG A 47 -0.67 -6.14 -2.88
CA ARG A 47 -0.65 -7.32 -2.01
C ARG A 47 -1.83 -7.34 -1.01
N GLN A 48 -2.15 -6.20 -0.40
CA GLN A 48 -3.30 -6.10 0.52
C GLN A 48 -4.63 -6.35 -0.20
N THR A 49 -4.85 -5.68 -1.33
CA THR A 49 -6.05 -5.84 -2.15
C THR A 49 -6.19 -7.28 -2.63
N ALA A 50 -5.09 -7.95 -2.96
CA ALA A 50 -5.10 -9.34 -3.38
C ALA A 50 -5.59 -10.30 -2.29
N VAL A 51 -5.23 -10.04 -1.03
CA VAL A 51 -5.71 -10.81 0.12
C VAL A 51 -7.18 -10.52 0.38
N THR A 52 -7.59 -9.25 0.35
CA THR A 52 -8.99 -8.84 0.60
C THR A 52 -9.96 -9.33 -0.47
N ASP A 53 -9.61 -9.20 -1.74
CA ASP A 53 -10.46 -9.58 -2.90
C ASP A 53 -10.22 -11.04 -3.36
N ARG A 54 -9.31 -11.76 -2.69
CA ARG A 54 -8.89 -13.14 -3.03
C ARG A 54 -8.44 -13.26 -4.50
N ARG A 55 -7.54 -12.37 -4.93
CA ARG A 55 -7.02 -12.26 -6.31
C ARG A 55 -5.53 -12.60 -6.37
N PRO A 56 -5.14 -13.87 -6.54
CA PRO A 56 -3.74 -14.28 -6.58
C PRO A 56 -2.98 -13.68 -7.79
N GLU A 57 -3.68 -13.41 -8.91
CA GLU A 57 -3.10 -12.74 -10.09
C GLU A 57 -2.51 -11.37 -9.77
N LEU A 58 -3.10 -10.66 -8.80
CA LEU A 58 -2.63 -9.34 -8.37
C LEU A 58 -1.35 -9.47 -7.53
N GLN A 59 -1.16 -10.58 -6.79
CA GLN A 59 0.08 -10.85 -6.07
C GLN A 59 1.22 -11.15 -7.03
N ASP A 60 0.99 -11.99 -8.04
CA ASP A 60 1.98 -12.31 -9.08
C ASP A 60 2.43 -11.05 -9.83
N CYS A 61 1.47 -10.20 -10.23
CA CYS A 61 1.78 -8.93 -10.89
C CYS A 61 2.61 -8.00 -10.00
N ALA A 62 2.35 -7.98 -8.69
CA ALA A 62 3.08 -7.14 -7.74
C ALA A 62 4.53 -7.63 -7.53
N ASP A 63 4.75 -8.94 -7.49
CA ASP A 63 6.08 -9.56 -7.41
C ASP A 63 6.92 -9.27 -8.65
N ARG A 64 6.32 -9.43 -9.84
CA ARG A 64 6.97 -9.13 -11.11
C ARG A 64 7.36 -7.65 -11.23
N LEU A 65 6.51 -6.73 -10.77
CA LEU A 65 6.83 -5.31 -10.75
C LEU A 65 7.96 -4.99 -9.76
N GLU A 66 7.96 -5.61 -8.57
CA GLU A 66 9.02 -5.43 -7.58
C GLU A 66 10.39 -5.84 -8.14
N GLN A 67 10.47 -7.02 -8.76
CA GLN A 67 11.70 -7.52 -9.41
C GLN A 67 12.14 -6.62 -10.57
N ALA A 68 11.20 -6.22 -11.43
CA ALA A 68 11.47 -5.37 -12.58
C ALA A 68 12.05 -3.99 -12.23
N LEU A 69 11.55 -3.39 -11.16
CA LEU A 69 12.03 -2.10 -10.67
C LEU A 69 13.24 -2.26 -9.73
N ALA A 70 13.72 -3.49 -9.53
CA ALA A 70 14.76 -3.84 -8.56
C ALA A 70 14.52 -3.15 -7.21
N LEU A 71 13.26 -3.11 -6.78
CA LEU A 71 12.88 -2.50 -5.50
C LEU A 71 13.41 -3.42 -4.42
N ALA A 72 14.63 -3.15 -3.93
CA ALA A 72 15.17 -3.87 -2.79
C ALA A 72 14.08 -3.90 -1.71
N GLN A 73 13.61 -5.11 -1.39
CA GLN A 73 12.52 -5.32 -0.45
C GLN A 73 13.01 -4.83 0.92
N PRO A 74 12.49 -3.72 1.48
CA PRO A 74 12.71 -3.47 2.89
C PRO A 74 12.10 -4.64 3.65
N PRO A 75 12.70 -5.07 4.79
CA PRO A 75 12.18 -6.18 5.57
C PRO A 75 10.69 -5.93 5.83
N ALA A 76 9.85 -6.90 5.47
CA ALA A 76 8.42 -6.82 5.68
C ALA A 76 8.16 -6.38 7.13
N PRO A 77 7.36 -5.33 7.40
CA PRO A 77 6.99 -5.01 8.76
C PRO A 77 6.25 -6.22 9.30
N ALA A 78 6.83 -6.85 10.31
CA ALA A 78 6.27 -8.00 10.99
C ALA A 78 4.81 -7.68 11.34
N ALA A 79 3.90 -8.50 10.84
CA ALA A 79 2.50 -8.44 11.25
C ALA A 79 2.48 -8.47 12.79
N PRO A 80 1.75 -7.55 13.46
CA PRO A 80 1.61 -7.64 14.90
C PRO A 80 0.95 -8.98 15.24
N PRO A 81 1.46 -9.74 16.22
CA PRO A 81 0.85 -11.00 16.61
C PRO A 81 -0.60 -10.72 17.03
N ALA A 82 -1.54 -11.41 16.38
CA ALA A 82 -2.95 -11.34 16.70
C ALA A 82 -3.18 -11.79 18.15
N ALA A 83 -3.71 -10.85 18.93
CA ALA A 83 -4.53 -10.98 20.13
C ALA A 83 -4.43 -12.28 20.97
N ALA A 84 -3.80 -12.16 22.14
CA ALA A 84 -4.26 -12.85 23.34
C ALA A 84 -4.96 -11.82 24.25
N ALA A 85 -6.23 -12.04 24.52
CA ALA A 85 -7.04 -11.34 25.53
C ALA A 85 -7.81 -12.40 26.33
N PRO A 86 -8.40 -12.13 27.51
CA PRO A 86 -8.19 -11.06 28.51
C PRO A 86 -8.15 -11.60 29.97
N ALA A 87 -7.71 -10.79 30.95
CA ALA A 87 -8.22 -10.88 32.34
C ALA A 87 -7.94 -9.58 33.16
N PRO A 88 -8.80 -9.23 34.15
CA PRO A 88 -8.96 -7.85 34.63
C PRO A 88 -8.46 -7.58 36.07
N SER A 89 -7.94 -6.37 36.31
CA SER A 89 -7.93 -5.62 37.59
C SER A 89 -7.02 -4.41 37.42
N ALA A 90 -7.18 -3.25 38.04
CA ALA A 90 -8.27 -2.56 38.71
C ALA A 90 -7.67 -1.17 38.96
N ALA A 91 -8.42 -0.12 38.61
CA ALA A 91 -8.32 1.25 39.12
C ALA A 91 -6.92 1.88 39.33
N SER A 92 -6.60 2.90 38.53
CA SER A 92 -6.53 4.25 39.11
C SER A 92 -6.71 5.33 38.05
N SER A 93 -7.65 6.20 38.36
CA SER A 93 -8.17 7.31 37.59
C SER A 93 -7.12 8.39 37.34
N LYS A 94 -7.01 8.85 36.09
CA LYS A 94 -6.91 10.29 35.79
C LYS A 94 -7.32 10.54 34.33
N ALA A 95 -8.50 11.12 34.16
CA ALA A 95 -8.97 11.74 32.93
C ALA A 95 -9.22 13.24 33.22
N PRO A 96 -9.43 14.10 32.21
CA PRO A 96 -8.80 14.15 30.88
C PRO A 96 -8.30 15.58 30.54
N ALA A 97 -7.43 15.73 29.55
CA ALA A 97 -7.32 16.97 28.80
C ALA A 97 -7.01 16.67 27.32
N PRO A 98 -7.73 17.30 26.37
CA PRO A 98 -7.85 16.86 25.00
C PRO A 98 -6.74 17.44 24.12
N GLY A 99 -6.35 16.69 23.09
CA GLY A 99 -5.36 17.15 22.11
C GLY A 99 -4.71 16.04 21.29
N SER A 100 -5.05 14.76 21.53
CA SER A 100 -4.69 13.68 20.62
C SER A 100 -5.41 13.88 19.30
N ILE A 101 -4.62 14.32 18.33
CA ILE A 101 -4.81 14.34 16.89
C ILE A 101 -5.35 13.01 16.33
N VAL A 102 -6.61 12.70 16.62
CA VAL A 102 -7.45 11.93 15.71
C VAL A 102 -7.76 12.86 14.54
N GLY A 103 -7.11 12.63 13.40
CA GLY A 103 -7.41 13.39 12.18
C GLY A 103 -6.32 13.52 11.12
N ALA A 104 -5.40 12.57 10.98
CA ALA A 104 -4.44 12.57 9.86
C ALA A 104 -4.92 11.78 8.62
N ALA A 105 -6.23 11.67 8.41
CA ALA A 105 -6.80 11.11 7.17
C ALA A 105 -7.97 11.95 6.61
N ALA A 106 -8.14 13.19 7.07
CA ALA A 106 -9.24 14.08 6.68
C ALA A 106 -8.81 15.25 5.77
N ARG A 107 -7.59 15.27 5.21
CA ARG A 107 -7.07 16.46 4.51
C ARG A 107 -6.25 16.16 3.25
N TYR A 108 -6.94 15.67 2.23
CA TYR A 108 -6.69 15.98 0.82
C TYR A 108 -7.97 15.53 0.11
N ILE A 109 -8.82 16.41 -0.44
CA ILE A 109 -8.67 17.02 -1.76
C ILE A 109 -9.25 18.43 -1.74
N GLY A 110 -8.40 19.42 -2.00
CA GLY A 110 -8.78 20.80 -2.22
C GLY A 110 -9.60 20.95 -3.51
N ARG A 111 -10.59 21.82 -3.44
CA ARG A 111 -11.33 22.39 -4.56
C ARG A 111 -10.39 22.74 -5.73
N LEU A 112 -10.53 22.06 -6.86
CA LEU A 112 -10.25 22.69 -8.15
C LEU A 112 -11.54 23.37 -8.61
N ARG A 113 -11.47 24.69 -8.72
CA ARG A 113 -12.48 25.53 -9.35
C ARG A 113 -12.18 25.66 -10.83
#